data_AF-A0A1V9YSR4-F1
#
_entry.id   AF-A0A1V9YSR4-F1
#
_cell.length_a   1.000
_cell.length_b   1.000
_cell.length_c   1.000
_cell.angle_alpha   90.00
_cell.angle_beta   90.00
_cell.angle_gamma   90.00
#
_symmetry.space_group_name_H-M   'P 1'
#
loop_
_entity.id
_entity.type
_entity.pdbx_description
1 polymer ?
#
loop_
_entity_poly.entity_id
_entity_poly.type
_entity_poly.pdbx_seq_one_letter_code
_entity_poly.pdbx_strand_id
1 'polypeptide(L)'
;MLPFRLTSTLAPYTIDKSSMILSNSRNWTTFIDKFDLHLHTVSACYVNMLTISNCSLEQTPLTLEHLNQVWYLSLINNTLNISSNLTQLLELSYLTIHQTSSQQIPSMLERLPSSLSTMNLSCTNFSNWPDWIQSSWAKVTRLHFISCLSVKILESILKLREMTILDLSQNHLKSLSDTIWPKLTTLILSGNQLQDINESIFILSSLQNLALDGNNISSCNFQPSINLVLKDNPCYTC
;
A
#
# COMPACT_ATOMS: atom_id res chain seq x y z
N MET A 1 -7.28 28.69 12.72
CA MET A 1 -7.69 29.42 11.50
C MET A 1 -8.74 28.57 10.82
N LEU A 2 -9.98 29.07 10.75
CA LEU A 2 -11.10 28.35 10.14
C LEU A 2 -10.81 28.04 8.65
N PRO A 3 -11.22 26.86 8.14
CA PRO A 3 -10.92 26.45 6.77
C PRO A 3 -11.74 27.27 5.77
N PHE A 4 -11.08 27.71 4.71
CA PHE A 4 -11.71 28.34 3.56
C PHE A 4 -12.29 27.21 2.69
N ARG A 5 -13.61 26.99 2.77
CA ARG A 5 -14.33 26.02 1.94
C ARG A 5 -14.67 26.66 0.59
N LEU A 6 -14.05 26.20 -0.49
CA LEU A 6 -14.63 26.37 -1.82
C LEU A 6 -15.64 25.24 -2.05
N THR A 7 -16.82 25.36 -1.44
CA THR A 7 -17.99 24.57 -1.85
C THR A 7 -18.51 25.17 -3.15
N SER A 8 -17.99 24.71 -4.27
CA SER A 8 -18.69 24.85 -5.53
C SER A 8 -19.86 23.89 -5.49
N THR A 9 -21.09 24.41 -5.41
CA THR A 9 -22.34 23.64 -5.48
C THR A 9 -22.55 22.94 -6.84
N LEU A 10 -21.51 22.87 -7.68
CA LEU A 10 -21.49 22.30 -9.02
C LEU A 10 -20.21 21.48 -9.34
N ALA A 11 -19.31 21.19 -8.38
CA ALA A 11 -18.06 20.48 -8.65
C ALA A 11 -17.79 19.27 -7.71
N PRO A 12 -17.27 18.13 -8.23
CA PRO A 12 -17.10 16.87 -7.49
C PRO A 12 -15.85 16.80 -6.58
N TYR A 13 -15.25 17.94 -6.19
CA TYR A 13 -13.98 17.95 -5.44
C TYR A 13 -13.91 19.01 -4.36
N THR A 14 -13.08 18.76 -3.34
CA THR A 14 -12.77 19.68 -2.23
C THR A 14 -11.26 19.85 -2.11
N ILE A 15 -10.79 21.08 -1.93
CA ILE A 15 -9.39 21.43 -1.69
C ILE A 15 -9.29 22.08 -0.30
N ASP A 16 -8.49 21.49 0.59
CA ASP A 16 -8.02 22.08 1.85
C ASP A 16 -6.51 22.32 1.74
N LYS A 17 -5.94 23.21 2.58
CA LYS A 17 -4.57 23.74 2.54
C LYS A 17 -3.45 22.69 2.40
N SER A 18 -3.73 21.40 2.62
CA SER A 18 -2.81 20.29 2.41
C SER A 18 -3.41 19.10 1.65
N SER A 19 -4.72 19.05 1.43
CA SER A 19 -5.38 17.86 0.92
C SER A 19 -6.36 18.17 -0.22
N MET A 20 -6.40 17.27 -1.19
CA MET A 20 -7.35 17.31 -2.29
C MET A 20 -8.12 15.99 -2.34
N ILE A 21 -9.44 16.07 -2.38
CA ILE A 21 -10.32 14.92 -2.51
C ILE A 21 -11.12 15.03 -3.80
N LEU A 22 -10.97 14.04 -4.67
CA LEU A 22 -11.72 13.87 -5.90
C LEU A 22 -12.70 12.71 -5.71
N SER A 23 -14.00 12.92 -5.91
CA SER A 23 -15.00 11.89 -5.65
C SER A 23 -16.15 11.84 -6.65
N ASN A 24 -16.67 10.64 -6.94
CA ASN A 24 -17.95 10.42 -7.63
C ASN A 24 -18.06 11.06 -9.04
N SER A 25 -16.95 11.12 -9.79
CA SER A 25 -16.98 11.67 -11.15
C SER A 25 -17.58 10.65 -12.12
N ARG A 26 -18.82 10.91 -12.58
CA ARG A 26 -19.53 10.07 -13.57
C ARG A 26 -19.01 10.25 -15.01
N ASN A 27 -18.34 11.36 -15.29
CA ASN A 27 -17.77 11.69 -16.60
C ASN A 27 -16.30 12.08 -16.41
N TRP A 28 -15.46 11.04 -16.25
CA TRP A 28 -14.06 11.18 -15.88
C TRP A 28 -13.27 12.03 -16.87
N THR A 29 -13.48 11.84 -18.18
CA THR A 29 -12.79 12.59 -19.23
C THR A 29 -13.05 14.09 -19.15
N THR A 30 -14.33 14.50 -19.09
CA THR A 30 -14.67 15.93 -18.96
C THR A 30 -14.19 16.53 -17.63
N PHE A 31 -14.09 15.70 -16.59
CA PHE A 31 -13.50 16.13 -15.33
C PHE A 31 -12.00 16.37 -15.46
N ILE A 32 -11.25 15.46 -16.10
CA ILE A 32 -9.81 15.61 -16.37
C ILE A 32 -9.54 16.90 -17.13
N ASP A 33 -10.26 17.18 -18.21
CA ASP A 33 -10.04 18.41 -19.00
C ASP A 33 -10.16 19.69 -18.16
N LYS A 34 -11.16 19.73 -17.26
CA LYS A 34 -11.38 20.87 -16.36
C LYS A 34 -10.34 20.94 -15.25
N PHE A 35 -9.95 19.78 -14.72
CA PHE A 35 -8.93 19.66 -13.67
C PHE A 35 -7.56 20.09 -14.20
N ASP A 36 -7.18 19.61 -15.38
CA ASP A 36 -5.96 19.96 -16.09
C ASP A 36 -5.93 21.46 -16.40
N LEU A 37 -7.01 22.02 -16.97
CA LEU A 37 -7.13 23.45 -17.20
C LEU A 37 -6.98 24.27 -15.91
N HIS A 38 -7.56 23.81 -14.80
CA HIS A 38 -7.46 24.49 -13.52
C HIS A 38 -6.01 24.50 -13.00
N LEU A 39 -5.35 23.34 -12.97
CA LEU A 39 -3.96 23.22 -12.50
C LEU A 39 -2.94 23.94 -13.41
N HIS A 40 -3.25 24.13 -14.69
CA HIS A 40 -2.45 24.97 -15.59
C HIS A 40 -2.51 26.47 -15.21
N THR A 41 -3.60 26.90 -14.57
CA THR A 41 -3.83 28.31 -14.21
C THR A 41 -3.58 28.62 -12.74
N VAL A 42 -3.53 27.60 -11.89
CA VAL A 42 -3.35 27.73 -10.44
C VAL A 42 -2.35 26.69 -9.96
N SER A 43 -1.24 27.15 -9.38
CA SER A 43 -0.27 26.24 -8.77
C SER A 43 -0.82 25.64 -7.47
N ALA A 44 -0.96 24.31 -7.43
CA ALA A 44 -1.41 23.58 -6.25
C ALA A 44 -0.23 23.13 -5.37
N CYS A 45 0.77 23.99 -5.18
CA CYS A 45 2.03 23.66 -4.50
C CYS A 45 1.87 23.22 -3.04
N TYR A 46 0.72 23.42 -2.41
CA TYR A 46 0.47 23.03 -1.02
C TYR A 46 -0.25 21.69 -0.89
N VAL A 47 -0.74 21.12 -1.99
CA VAL A 47 -1.45 19.84 -1.96
C VAL A 47 -0.43 18.73 -1.77
N ASN A 48 -0.49 18.09 -0.62
CA ASN A 48 0.46 17.08 -0.21
C ASN A 48 -0.19 15.70 0.03
N MET A 49 -1.51 15.68 0.18
CA MET A 49 -2.36 14.50 0.20
C MET A 49 -3.38 14.54 -0.93
N LEU A 50 -3.43 13.51 -1.77
CA LEU A 50 -4.42 13.36 -2.83
C LEU A 50 -5.25 12.09 -2.58
N THR A 51 -6.56 12.23 -2.49
CA THR A 51 -7.50 11.10 -2.43
C THR A 51 -8.39 11.12 -3.66
N ILE A 52 -8.47 9.99 -4.36
CA ILE A 52 -9.35 9.80 -5.51
C ILE A 52 -10.29 8.65 -5.19
N SER A 53 -11.60 8.89 -5.23
CA SER A 53 -12.61 7.92 -4.81
C SER A 53 -13.77 7.79 -5.78
N ASN A 54 -14.28 6.57 -5.99
CA ASN A 54 -15.47 6.32 -6.81
C ASN A 54 -15.38 6.92 -8.23
N CYS A 55 -14.21 6.80 -8.88
CA CYS A 55 -13.94 7.31 -10.22
C CYS A 55 -13.57 6.17 -11.18
N SER A 56 -13.95 6.31 -12.46
CA SER A 56 -13.47 5.42 -13.53
C SER A 56 -12.12 5.92 -14.04
N LEU A 57 -11.02 5.38 -13.51
CA LEU A 57 -9.68 5.86 -13.85
C LEU A 57 -9.21 5.19 -15.15
N GLU A 58 -9.77 5.64 -16.28
CA GLU A 58 -9.35 5.17 -17.61
C GLU A 58 -8.14 5.93 -18.13
N GLN A 59 -7.95 7.17 -17.66
CA GLN A 59 -6.83 8.04 -17.99
C GLN A 59 -6.38 8.79 -16.74
N THR A 60 -5.09 9.04 -16.55
CA THR A 60 -4.68 10.02 -15.52
C THR A 60 -4.68 11.43 -16.09
N PRO A 61 -4.91 12.44 -15.24
CA PRO A 61 -4.70 13.82 -15.65
C PRO A 61 -3.27 14.00 -16.16
N LEU A 62 -3.11 14.72 -17.30
CA LEU A 62 -1.78 15.05 -17.83
C LEU A 62 -0.98 15.89 -16.83
N THR A 63 -1.69 16.57 -15.93
CA THR A 63 -1.17 17.58 -15.03
C THR A 63 -0.76 17.03 -13.65
N LEU A 64 -0.67 15.70 -13.45
CA LEU A 64 -0.11 15.14 -12.21
C LEU A 64 1.33 15.60 -11.95
N GLU A 65 2.08 15.95 -13.01
CA GLU A 65 3.41 16.56 -12.93
C GLU A 65 3.44 17.96 -12.26
N HIS A 66 2.28 18.58 -12.02
CA HIS A 66 2.19 19.84 -11.29
C HIS A 66 1.93 19.63 -9.79
N LEU A 67 1.63 18.40 -9.37
CA LEU A 67 1.40 18.01 -7.98
C LEU A 67 2.69 17.53 -7.30
N ASN A 68 3.76 18.32 -7.43
CA ASN A 68 5.12 17.94 -7.04
C ASN A 68 5.33 17.74 -5.53
N GLN A 69 4.37 18.13 -4.67
CA GLN A 69 4.46 17.96 -3.22
C GLN A 69 3.59 16.84 -2.68
N VAL A 70 2.90 16.08 -3.54
CA VAL A 70 2.07 14.95 -3.11
C VAL A 70 2.97 13.83 -2.58
N TRP A 71 3.01 13.68 -1.26
CA TRP A 71 3.69 12.57 -0.59
C TRP A 71 2.75 11.41 -0.26
N TYR A 72 1.43 11.65 -0.26
CA TYR A 72 0.40 10.66 0.04
C TYR A 72 -0.65 10.60 -1.08
N LEU A 73 -0.83 9.43 -1.68
CA LEU A 73 -1.86 9.14 -2.67
C LEU A 73 -2.77 8.01 -2.19
N SER A 74 -4.08 8.25 -2.17
CA SER A 74 -5.10 7.26 -1.84
C SER A 74 -6.07 7.05 -3.00
N LEU A 75 -6.24 5.80 -3.43
CA LEU A 75 -7.17 5.38 -4.47
C LEU A 75 -8.22 4.45 -3.83
N ILE A 76 -9.47 4.91 -3.76
CA ILE A 76 -10.54 4.18 -3.05
C ILE A 76 -11.68 3.85 -4.03
N ASN A 77 -12.05 2.58 -4.15
CA ASN A 77 -13.20 2.17 -4.96
C ASN A 77 -13.19 2.75 -6.39
N ASN A 78 -12.01 2.74 -7.01
CA ASN A 78 -11.83 3.13 -8.40
C ASN A 78 -11.76 1.89 -9.28
N THR A 79 -12.21 1.99 -10.53
CA THR A 79 -11.84 1.02 -11.56
C THR A 79 -10.43 1.37 -12.03
N LEU A 80 -9.48 0.49 -11.76
CA LEU A 80 -8.06 0.70 -12.03
C LEU A 80 -7.73 0.17 -13.43
N ASN A 81 -8.23 0.85 -14.46
CA ASN A 81 -7.86 0.57 -15.86
C ASN A 81 -6.84 1.60 -16.37
N ILE A 82 -5.86 1.93 -15.51
CA ILE A 82 -4.94 3.04 -15.70
C ILE A 82 -3.69 2.57 -16.44
N SER A 83 -3.46 3.11 -17.64
CA SER A 83 -2.27 2.88 -18.45
C SER A 83 -1.07 3.79 -18.10
N SER A 84 -1.22 4.69 -17.13
CA SER A 84 -0.22 5.69 -16.81
C SER A 84 0.72 5.31 -15.67
N ASN A 85 1.77 6.10 -15.50
CA ASN A 85 2.90 5.84 -14.64
C ASN A 85 2.99 6.89 -13.52
N LEU A 86 3.18 6.45 -12.27
CA LEU A 86 3.30 7.32 -11.09
C LEU A 86 4.67 8.00 -10.94
N THR A 87 5.63 7.73 -11.83
CA THR A 87 7.01 8.25 -11.72
C THR A 87 7.11 9.77 -11.71
N GLN A 88 6.08 10.50 -12.12
CA GLN A 88 6.06 11.97 -12.07
C GLN A 88 5.84 12.53 -10.66
N LEU A 89 5.29 11.74 -9.73
CA LEU A 89 5.07 12.18 -8.35
C LEU A 89 6.36 11.99 -7.54
N LEU A 90 7.29 12.93 -7.70
CA LEU A 90 8.66 12.81 -7.20
C LEU A 90 8.76 12.73 -5.67
N GLU A 91 7.81 13.28 -4.93
CA GLU A 91 7.77 13.25 -3.46
C GLU A 91 6.86 12.14 -2.89
N LEU A 92 6.24 11.32 -3.76
CA LEU A 92 5.30 10.30 -3.32
C LEU A 92 5.98 9.24 -2.45
N SER A 93 5.69 9.26 -1.16
CA SER A 93 6.26 8.34 -0.17
C SER A 93 5.28 7.25 0.26
N TYR A 94 3.98 7.54 0.20
CA TYR A 94 2.91 6.67 0.66
C TYR A 94 1.82 6.51 -0.40
N LEU A 95 1.60 5.29 -0.85
CA LEU A 95 0.51 4.93 -1.77
C LEU A 95 -0.45 3.97 -1.10
N THR A 96 -1.73 4.23 -1.21
CA THR A 96 -2.75 3.26 -0.83
C THR A 96 -3.81 3.04 -1.88
N ILE A 97 -4.22 1.78 -2.01
CA ILE A 97 -5.28 1.34 -2.90
C ILE A 97 -6.21 0.45 -2.08
N HIS A 98 -7.49 0.82 -2.04
CA HIS A 98 -8.50 0.14 -1.24
C HIS A 98 -9.79 -0.11 -2.03
N GLN A 99 -10.49 -1.18 -1.67
CA GLN A 99 -11.87 -1.46 -2.10
C GLN A 99 -12.04 -1.48 -3.63
N THR A 100 -11.08 -2.07 -4.35
CA THR A 100 -11.15 -2.17 -5.80
C THR A 100 -11.97 -3.39 -6.21
N SER A 101 -12.86 -3.23 -7.19
CA SER A 101 -13.62 -4.36 -7.77
C SER A 101 -12.77 -5.24 -8.72
N SER A 102 -11.63 -4.73 -9.19
CA SER A 102 -10.72 -5.45 -10.08
C SER A 102 -9.91 -6.53 -9.36
N GLN A 103 -9.76 -7.68 -10.03
CA GLN A 103 -8.84 -8.75 -9.63
C GLN A 103 -7.44 -8.60 -10.25
N GLN A 104 -7.28 -7.69 -11.20
CA GLN A 104 -6.01 -7.40 -11.86
C GLN A 104 -5.29 -6.27 -11.16
N ILE A 105 -3.98 -6.43 -11.03
CA ILE A 105 -3.09 -5.36 -10.56
C ILE A 105 -2.90 -4.37 -11.70
N PRO A 106 -3.10 -3.07 -11.47
CA PRO A 106 -2.94 -2.08 -12.52
C PRO A 106 -1.47 -1.93 -12.93
N SER A 107 -1.24 -1.76 -14.24
CA SER A 107 0.09 -1.55 -14.82
C SER A 107 0.80 -0.31 -14.26
N MET A 108 0.07 0.65 -13.70
CA MET A 108 0.67 1.81 -13.01
C MET A 108 1.62 1.43 -11.87
N LEU A 109 1.44 0.23 -11.27
CA LEU A 109 2.29 -0.26 -10.19
C LEU A 109 3.56 -0.97 -10.68
N GLU A 110 3.70 -1.15 -12.00
CA GLU A 110 4.92 -1.68 -12.62
C GLU A 110 6.06 -0.65 -12.57
N ARG A 111 5.73 0.64 -12.57
CA ARG A 111 6.72 1.73 -12.50
C ARG A 111 6.35 2.69 -11.37
N LEU A 112 7.05 2.53 -10.26
CA LEU A 112 6.85 3.35 -9.06
C LEU A 112 7.86 4.49 -9.01
N PRO A 113 7.51 5.67 -8.45
CA PRO A 113 8.47 6.74 -8.23
C PRO A 113 9.55 6.28 -7.24
N SER A 114 10.78 6.78 -7.40
CA SER A 114 11.92 6.35 -6.57
C SER A 114 11.82 6.73 -5.09
N SER A 115 10.93 7.66 -4.76
CA SER A 115 10.61 8.11 -3.40
C SER A 115 9.62 7.20 -2.68
N LEU A 116 8.92 6.31 -3.39
CA LEU A 116 7.86 5.50 -2.80
C LEU A 116 8.45 4.49 -1.82
N SER A 117 8.12 4.69 -0.54
CA SER A 117 8.64 3.87 0.55
C SER A 117 7.58 2.91 1.09
N THR A 118 6.31 3.32 1.06
CA THR A 118 5.21 2.65 1.74
C THR A 118 4.06 2.38 0.78
N MET A 119 3.59 1.14 0.74
CA MET A 119 2.38 0.76 0.03
C MET A 119 1.40 0.03 0.94
N ASN A 120 0.14 0.44 0.86
CA ASN A 120 -0.97 -0.24 1.52
C ASN A 120 -2.00 -0.68 0.49
N LEU A 121 -2.07 -1.98 0.25
CA LEU A 121 -2.96 -2.61 -0.73
C LEU A 121 -4.01 -3.50 -0.03
N SER A 122 -4.32 -3.16 1.23
CA SER A 122 -5.30 -3.85 2.07
C SER A 122 -6.73 -3.67 1.52
N CYS A 123 -7.62 -4.59 1.87
CA CYS A 123 -8.95 -4.76 1.29
C CYS A 123 -9.04 -4.67 -0.26
N THR A 124 -8.07 -5.22 -1.01
CA THR A 124 -8.11 -5.43 -2.47
C THR A 124 -8.43 -6.89 -2.80
N ASN A 125 -8.92 -7.16 -4.03
CA ASN A 125 -9.27 -8.51 -4.48
C ASN A 125 -8.29 -9.04 -5.54
N PHE A 126 -7.02 -8.61 -5.50
CA PHE A 126 -6.03 -8.97 -6.50
C PHE A 126 -5.66 -10.46 -6.45
N SER A 127 -5.82 -11.15 -7.58
CA SER A 127 -5.55 -12.59 -7.69
C SER A 127 -4.43 -12.89 -8.68
N ASN A 128 -4.26 -12.06 -9.70
CA ASN A 128 -3.26 -12.22 -10.76
C ASN A 128 -2.05 -11.32 -10.50
N TRP A 129 -1.09 -11.86 -9.76
CA TRP A 129 0.16 -11.19 -9.40
C TRP A 129 1.21 -11.36 -10.50
N PRO A 130 1.66 -10.27 -11.16
CA PRO A 130 2.67 -10.34 -12.21
C PRO A 130 4.08 -10.65 -11.69
N ASP A 131 4.95 -11.08 -12.60
CA ASP A 131 6.36 -11.38 -12.34
C ASP A 131 7.22 -10.13 -12.08
N TRP A 132 6.83 -8.98 -12.63
CA TRP A 132 7.53 -7.71 -12.44
C TRP A 132 7.51 -7.18 -11.00
N ILE A 133 6.66 -7.71 -10.11
CA ILE A 133 6.53 -7.20 -8.73
C ILE A 133 7.87 -7.16 -8.01
N GLN A 134 8.66 -8.23 -8.14
CA GLN A 134 9.95 -8.34 -7.47
C GLN A 134 10.90 -7.21 -7.90
N SER A 135 10.94 -6.87 -9.19
CA SER A 135 11.82 -5.83 -9.73
C SER A 135 11.26 -4.43 -9.47
N SER A 136 9.97 -4.22 -9.71
CA SER A 136 9.31 -2.92 -9.58
C SER A 136 9.22 -2.44 -8.14
N TRP A 137 9.00 -3.35 -7.19
CA TRP A 137 8.78 -3.01 -5.78
C TRP A 137 10.06 -3.19 -4.94
N ALA A 138 11.21 -3.39 -5.58
CA ALA A 138 12.48 -3.69 -4.91
C ALA A 138 12.94 -2.63 -3.89
N LYS A 139 12.45 -1.39 -3.99
CA LYS A 139 12.77 -0.28 -3.08
C LYS A 139 11.72 -0.04 -2.00
N VAL A 140 10.59 -0.74 -2.05
CA VAL A 140 9.52 -0.58 -1.06
C VAL A 140 10.00 -1.14 0.27
N THR A 141 9.85 -0.33 1.31
CA THR A 141 10.34 -0.66 2.66
C THR A 141 9.22 -1.01 3.62
N ARG A 142 7.98 -0.61 3.31
CA ARG A 142 6.80 -0.85 4.15
C ARG A 142 5.65 -1.33 3.29
N LEU A 143 5.13 -2.52 3.58
CA LEU A 143 4.08 -3.14 2.79
C LEU A 143 2.97 -3.66 3.70
N HIS A 144 1.74 -3.27 3.40
CA HIS A 144 0.55 -3.70 4.12
C HIS A 144 -0.41 -4.42 3.18
N PHE A 145 -0.71 -5.67 3.51
CA PHE A 145 -1.70 -6.53 2.87
C PHE A 145 -2.61 -7.15 3.93
N ILE A 146 -3.57 -6.38 4.42
CA ILE A 146 -4.50 -6.83 5.45
C ILE A 146 -5.78 -7.32 4.78
N SER A 147 -6.19 -8.56 5.07
CA SER A 147 -7.43 -9.18 4.54
C SER A 147 -7.54 -9.18 3.01
N CYS A 148 -6.49 -9.60 2.30
CA CYS A 148 -6.40 -9.56 0.83
C CYS A 148 -5.73 -10.75 0.16
N LEU A 149 -4.98 -11.54 0.91
CA LEU A 149 -3.83 -12.20 0.32
C LEU A 149 -4.20 -13.47 -0.44
N SER A 150 -3.71 -13.57 -1.67
CA SER A 150 -3.61 -14.83 -2.43
C SER A 150 -2.28 -15.51 -2.13
N VAL A 151 -2.22 -16.84 -2.07
CA VAL A 151 -0.98 -17.59 -1.80
C VAL A 151 0.15 -17.24 -2.79
N LYS A 152 -0.19 -16.89 -4.05
CA LYS A 152 0.80 -16.65 -5.12
C LYS A 152 1.66 -15.39 -4.93
N ILE A 153 1.16 -14.35 -4.26
CA ILE A 153 1.95 -13.11 -4.06
C ILE A 153 3.06 -13.27 -3.02
N LEU A 154 2.91 -14.22 -2.11
CA LEU A 154 3.90 -14.47 -1.08
C LEU A 154 5.27 -14.71 -1.69
N GLU A 155 5.35 -15.51 -2.77
CA GLU A 155 6.63 -15.80 -3.43
C GLU A 155 7.36 -14.55 -3.94
N SER A 156 6.64 -13.54 -4.40
CA SER A 156 7.25 -12.28 -4.85
C SER A 156 7.58 -11.36 -3.67
N ILE A 157 6.71 -11.26 -2.65
CA ILE A 157 6.95 -10.45 -1.44
C ILE A 157 8.15 -10.99 -0.64
N LEU A 158 8.30 -12.31 -0.56
CA LEU A 158 9.41 -12.98 0.13
C LEU A 158 10.79 -12.61 -0.43
N LYS A 159 10.85 -12.08 -1.65
CA LYS A 159 12.09 -11.66 -2.33
C LYS A 159 12.40 -10.17 -2.19
N LEU A 160 11.53 -9.38 -1.56
CA LEU A 160 11.73 -7.94 -1.36
C LEU A 160 12.66 -7.69 -0.16
N ARG A 161 13.97 -7.57 -0.45
CA ARG A 161 15.03 -7.52 0.57
C ARG A 161 15.12 -6.21 1.36
N GLU A 162 14.51 -5.15 0.85
CA GLU A 162 14.54 -3.81 1.47
C GLU A 162 13.40 -3.59 2.48
N MET A 163 12.53 -4.58 2.68
CA MET A 163 11.42 -4.45 3.61
C MET A 163 11.89 -4.32 5.07
N THR A 164 11.31 -3.33 5.74
CA THR A 164 11.48 -3.02 7.17
C THR A 164 10.20 -3.30 7.96
N ILE A 165 9.03 -3.07 7.34
CA ILE A 165 7.73 -3.39 7.93
C ILE A 165 6.91 -4.20 6.92
N LEU A 166 6.41 -5.34 7.38
CA LEU A 166 5.50 -6.19 6.62
C LEU A 166 4.30 -6.56 7.47
N ASP A 167 3.12 -6.16 7.01
CA ASP A 167 1.84 -6.51 7.63
C ASP A 167 1.04 -7.41 6.69
N LEU A 168 0.90 -8.66 7.11
CA LEU A 168 0.12 -9.71 6.45
C LEU A 168 -1.01 -10.18 7.37
N SER A 169 -1.48 -9.35 8.29
CA SER A 169 -2.52 -9.73 9.24
C SER A 169 -3.87 -10.00 8.57
N GLN A 170 -4.71 -10.77 9.27
CA GLN A 170 -6.09 -11.08 8.87
C GLN A 170 -6.21 -11.71 7.48
N ASN A 171 -5.25 -12.57 7.11
CA ASN A 171 -5.27 -13.34 5.87
C ASN A 171 -5.52 -14.84 6.15
N HIS A 172 -5.27 -15.69 5.16
CA HIS A 172 -5.47 -17.14 5.24
C HIS A 172 -4.15 -17.92 5.11
N LEU A 173 -3.06 -17.35 5.64
CA LEU A 173 -1.74 -17.98 5.57
C LEU A 173 -1.70 -19.24 6.43
N LYS A 174 -1.31 -20.36 5.84
CA LYS A 174 -1.10 -21.64 6.55
C LYS A 174 0.36 -21.91 6.89
N SER A 175 1.26 -21.32 6.12
CA SER A 175 2.70 -21.40 6.31
C SER A 175 3.38 -20.17 5.69
N LEU A 176 4.62 -19.95 6.09
CA LEU A 176 5.57 -19.06 5.43
C LEU A 176 6.77 -19.91 4.99
N SER A 177 7.17 -19.81 3.74
CA SER A 177 8.37 -20.48 3.22
C SER A 177 9.65 -19.76 3.67
N ASP A 178 10.81 -20.35 3.36
CA ASP A 178 12.12 -19.77 3.68
C ASP A 178 12.20 -18.31 3.22
N THR A 179 12.36 -17.43 4.20
CA THR A 179 12.11 -16.01 4.06
C THR A 179 13.43 -15.24 4.05
N ILE A 180 13.55 -14.19 3.22
CA ILE A 180 14.75 -13.34 3.16
C ILE A 180 14.35 -11.87 3.30
N TRP A 181 14.12 -11.41 4.54
CA TRP A 181 13.91 -10.00 4.88
C TRP A 181 14.96 -9.51 5.89
N PRO A 182 16.24 -9.36 5.46
CA PRO A 182 17.34 -9.09 6.39
C PRO A 182 17.21 -7.76 7.14
N LYS A 183 16.42 -6.82 6.61
CA LYS A 183 16.18 -5.49 7.16
C LYS A 183 14.87 -5.39 7.95
N LEU A 184 14.10 -6.48 8.07
CA LEU A 184 12.78 -6.44 8.67
C LEU A 184 12.88 -6.16 10.17
N THR A 185 12.18 -5.12 10.62
CA THR A 185 12.08 -4.75 12.03
C THR A 185 10.72 -5.10 12.61
N THR A 186 9.67 -5.13 11.77
CA THR A 186 8.30 -5.45 12.20
C THR A 186 7.64 -6.41 11.22
N LEU A 187 7.15 -7.53 11.75
CA LEU A 187 6.37 -8.54 11.04
C LEU A 187 5.05 -8.78 11.76
N ILE A 188 3.93 -8.50 11.09
CA ILE A 188 2.58 -8.72 11.63
C ILE A 188 1.92 -9.84 10.84
N LEU A 189 1.62 -10.94 11.53
CA LEU A 189 1.00 -12.15 10.99
C LEU A 189 -0.26 -12.53 11.77
N SER A 190 -0.77 -11.64 12.62
CA SER A 190 -1.95 -11.84 13.45
C SER A 190 -3.18 -12.24 12.62
N GLY A 191 -4.05 -13.10 13.15
CA GLY A 191 -5.30 -13.48 12.50
C GLY A 191 -5.10 -14.27 11.19
N ASN A 192 -4.11 -15.16 11.15
CA ASN A 192 -3.88 -16.10 10.04
C ASN A 192 -4.23 -17.54 10.45
N GLN A 193 -3.82 -18.53 9.65
CA GLN A 193 -4.05 -19.96 9.89
C GLN A 193 -2.72 -20.72 10.05
N LEU A 194 -1.66 -20.02 10.49
CA LEU A 194 -0.33 -20.61 10.60
C LEU A 194 -0.36 -21.73 11.63
N GLN A 195 0.16 -22.90 11.26
CA GLN A 195 0.30 -24.05 12.17
C GLN A 195 1.69 -24.10 12.81
N ASP A 196 2.67 -23.53 12.12
CA ASP A 196 4.05 -23.42 12.55
C ASP A 196 4.65 -22.13 11.98
N ILE A 197 5.80 -21.73 12.50
CA ILE A 197 6.57 -20.59 12.04
C ILE A 197 8.03 -21.00 11.87
N ASN A 198 8.57 -20.67 10.69
CA ASN A 198 9.94 -21.07 10.31
C ASN A 198 10.98 -20.43 11.25
N GLU A 199 11.97 -21.23 11.68
CA GLU A 199 13.09 -20.79 12.52
C GLU A 199 13.83 -19.57 11.96
N SER A 200 13.86 -19.43 10.62
CA SER A 200 14.50 -18.32 9.92
C SER A 200 13.97 -16.94 10.33
N ILE A 201 12.72 -16.85 10.81
CA ILE A 201 12.13 -15.58 11.27
C ILE A 201 12.74 -15.14 12.61
N PHE A 202 13.12 -16.08 13.47
CA PHE A 202 13.65 -15.79 14.82
C PHE A 202 15.12 -15.40 14.83
N ILE A 203 15.83 -15.73 13.75
CA ILE A 203 17.23 -15.36 13.52
C ILE A 203 17.38 -14.07 12.70
N LEU A 204 16.28 -13.39 12.33
CA LEU A 204 16.33 -12.09 11.70
C LEU A 204 16.91 -11.06 12.68
N SER A 205 18.16 -10.66 12.44
CA SER A 205 18.93 -9.79 13.35
C SER A 205 18.32 -8.41 13.57
N SER A 206 17.53 -7.92 12.61
CA SER A 206 16.86 -6.62 12.68
C SER A 206 15.46 -6.69 13.31
N LEU A 207 14.89 -7.88 13.49
CA LEU A 207 13.49 -8.04 13.88
C LEU A 207 13.30 -7.67 15.35
N GLN A 208 12.40 -6.71 15.58
CA GLN A 208 12.10 -6.17 16.90
C GLN A 208 10.68 -6.48 17.32
N ASN A 209 9.74 -6.53 16.37
CA ASN A 209 8.33 -6.77 16.64
C ASN A 209 7.81 -7.92 15.79
N LEU A 210 7.27 -8.95 16.44
CA LEU A 210 6.60 -10.06 15.78
C LEU A 210 5.24 -10.29 16.43
N ALA A 211 4.17 -10.26 15.63
CA ALA A 211 2.81 -10.52 16.08
C ALA A 211 2.25 -11.77 15.40
N LEU A 212 1.87 -12.77 16.21
CA LEU A 212 1.36 -14.08 15.76
C LEU A 212 0.02 -14.45 16.40
N ASP A 213 -0.61 -13.54 17.15
CA ASP A 213 -1.90 -13.76 17.80
C ASP A 213 -2.98 -14.21 16.80
N GLY A 214 -3.93 -15.04 17.24
CA GLY A 214 -5.00 -15.51 16.35
C GLY A 214 -4.55 -16.43 15.21
N ASN A 215 -3.45 -17.17 15.40
CA ASN A 215 -3.04 -18.29 14.54
C ASN A 215 -3.35 -19.66 15.19
N ASN A 216 -3.04 -20.76 14.49
CA ASN A 216 -3.20 -22.14 14.98
C ASN A 216 -1.85 -22.78 15.35
N ILE A 217 -0.92 -21.98 15.88
CA ILE A 217 0.44 -22.41 16.26
C ILE A 217 0.37 -23.15 17.58
N SER A 218 0.73 -24.43 17.58
CA SER A 218 0.68 -25.30 18.76
C SER A 218 2.01 -25.47 19.49
N SER A 219 3.13 -25.13 18.85
CA SER A 219 4.48 -25.26 19.41
C SER A 219 5.44 -24.29 18.75
N CYS A 220 6.37 -23.75 19.52
CA CYS A 220 7.44 -22.88 19.01
C CYS A 220 8.78 -23.44 19.53
N ASN A 221 9.51 -24.12 18.66
CA ASN A 221 10.71 -24.89 19.04
C ASN A 221 12.01 -24.07 18.97
N PHE A 222 11.98 -22.77 19.24
CA PHE A 222 13.14 -21.89 19.09
C PHE A 222 13.24 -20.87 20.23
N GLN A 223 14.45 -20.36 20.45
CA GLN A 223 14.69 -19.26 21.36
C GLN A 223 14.69 -17.95 20.58
N PRO A 224 13.79 -17.00 20.90
CA PRO A 224 13.79 -15.69 20.23
C PRO A 224 15.07 -14.92 20.54
N SER A 225 15.49 -14.09 19.58
CA SER A 225 16.56 -13.11 19.78
C SER A 225 16.22 -12.19 20.97
N ILE A 226 17.21 -11.79 21.77
CA ILE A 226 17.05 -11.07 23.06
C ILE A 226 16.21 -9.78 22.96
N ASN A 227 16.10 -9.19 21.77
CA ASN A 227 15.40 -7.92 21.52
C ASN A 227 14.02 -8.08 20.84
N LEU A 228 13.52 -9.31 20.68
CA LEU A 228 12.25 -9.56 20.01
C LEU A 228 11.06 -9.38 20.98
N VAL A 229 10.19 -8.42 20.68
CA VAL A 229 8.92 -8.22 21.38
C VAL A 229 7.87 -9.18 20.81
N LEU A 230 7.39 -10.08 21.67
CA LEU A 230 6.38 -11.10 21.38
C LEU A 230 5.10 -10.89 22.20
N LYS A 231 4.46 -9.72 22.08
CA LYS A 231 3.21 -9.46 22.81
C LYS A 231 2.07 -10.31 22.24
N ASP A 232 1.28 -10.96 23.10
CA ASP A 232 0.11 -11.77 22.73
C ASP A 232 0.43 -12.96 21.78
N ASN A 233 1.69 -13.43 21.76
CA ASN A 233 2.13 -14.51 20.88
C ASN A 233 1.96 -15.91 21.51
N PRO A 234 1.50 -16.92 20.75
CA PRO A 234 1.38 -18.30 21.22
C PRO A 234 2.74 -18.93 21.58
N CYS A 235 3.85 -18.38 21.06
CA CYS A 235 5.21 -18.84 21.36
C CYS A 235 5.75 -18.41 22.73
N TYR A 236 5.00 -17.60 23.47
CA TYR A 236 5.40 -17.04 24.76
C TYR A 236 4.36 -17.41 25.83
N THR A 237 4.04 -18.70 25.95
CA THR A 237 3.42 -19.20 27.18
C THR A 237 4.54 -19.44 28.19
N CYS A 238 4.70 -18.49 29.13
CA CYS A 238 5.48 -18.69 30.34
C CYS A 238 5.03 -19.94 31.11
#